data_AF-A0A2U3I5G6-F1
#
_entry.id   AF-A0A2U3I5G6-F1
#
_cell.length_a   1.000
_cell.length_b   1.000
_cell.length_c   1.000
_cell.angle_alpha   90.00
_cell.angle_beta   90.00
_cell.angle_gamma   90.00
#
_symmetry.space_group_name_H-M   'P 1'
#
loop_
_entity.id
_entity.type
_entity.pdbx_description
1 polymer ?
#
loop_
_entity_poly.entity_id
_entity_poly.type
_entity_poly.pdbx_seq_one_letter_code
_entity_poly.pdbx_strand_id
1 'polypeptide(L)'
;MNDSLQVSKRHVPNEFLARFDVDGKPRGAHLVMLDYMIADGQIIRETMRLDEAQPADWNSEAIAALLGDYAAQLSAQLSAAQRALDDANARIESMTGDAAQASADSATSGQPTQETKA
;
A
#
# COMPACT_ATOMS: atom_id res chain seq x y z
N MET A 1 41.91 -6.59 29.33
CA MET A 1 40.68 -7.39 29.41
C MET A 1 40.30 -7.71 27.97
N ASN A 2 40.30 -8.99 27.57
CA ASN A 2 39.77 -9.40 26.27
C ASN A 2 38.26 -9.54 26.46
N ASP A 3 37.50 -8.50 26.11
CA ASP A 3 36.05 -8.67 25.97
C ASP A 3 35.83 -9.58 24.77
N SER A 4 35.32 -10.78 25.06
CA SER A 4 35.01 -11.77 24.04
C SER A 4 33.72 -11.35 23.35
N LEU A 5 33.80 -11.16 22.03
CA LEU A 5 32.67 -10.85 21.15
C LEU A 5 31.49 -11.80 21.46
N GLN A 6 30.35 -11.25 21.88
CA GLN A 6 29.16 -12.04 22.14
C GLN A 6 28.37 -12.17 20.85
N VAL A 7 28.39 -13.37 20.26
CA VAL A 7 27.64 -13.67 19.02
C VAL A 7 26.44 -14.52 19.37
N SER A 8 25.25 -14.07 18.97
CA SER A 8 23.98 -14.79 19.12
C SER A 8 23.25 -14.90 17.79
N LYS A 9 22.34 -15.86 17.70
CA LYS A 9 21.43 -16.03 16.56
C LYS A 9 20.01 -15.78 17.01
N ARG A 10 19.22 -15.10 16.18
CA ARG A 10 17.80 -14.86 16.41
C ARG A 10 17.01 -15.20 15.15
N HIS A 11 15.95 -15.98 15.32
CA HIS A 11 15.03 -16.38 14.26
C HIS A 11 13.73 -15.61 14.43
N VAL A 12 13.32 -14.85 13.43
CA VAL A 12 12.06 -14.08 13.47
C VAL A 12 11.20 -14.35 12.23
N PRO A 13 9.87 -14.37 12.37
CA PRO A 13 8.97 -14.34 11.22
C PRO A 13 9.16 -13.04 10.43
N ASN A 14 9.23 -13.13 9.10
CA ASN A 14 9.41 -11.97 8.22
C ASN A 14 8.28 -11.83 7.20
N GLU A 15 8.00 -12.88 6.45
CA GLU A 15 6.91 -12.88 5.47
C GLU A 15 5.94 -14.01 5.70
N PHE A 16 4.68 -13.74 5.36
CA PHE A 16 3.60 -14.71 5.41
C PHE A 16 3.12 -15.03 3.98
N LEU A 17 3.28 -16.28 3.58
CA LEU A 17 2.89 -16.78 2.27
C LEU A 17 1.68 -17.69 2.42
N ALA A 18 0.51 -17.19 2.03
CA ALA A 18 -0.72 -17.99 1.98
C ALA A 18 -1.17 -18.23 0.54
N ARG A 19 -1.59 -19.46 0.27
CA ARG A 19 -2.35 -19.82 -0.94
C ARG A 19 -3.81 -19.94 -0.57
N PHE A 20 -4.66 -19.28 -1.34
CA PHE A 20 -6.11 -19.34 -1.19
C PHE A 20 -6.73 -20.10 -2.36
N ASP A 21 -7.77 -20.88 -2.10
CA ASP A 21 -8.62 -21.48 -3.14
C ASP A 21 -9.58 -20.43 -3.72
N VAL A 22 -10.30 -20.81 -4.79
CA VAL A 22 -11.26 -19.94 -5.50
C VAL A 22 -12.43 -19.48 -4.63
N ASP A 23 -12.72 -20.17 -3.54
CA ASP A 23 -13.73 -19.78 -2.54
C ASP A 23 -13.17 -18.83 -1.46
N GLY A 24 -11.92 -18.40 -1.60
CA GLY A 24 -11.23 -17.50 -0.68
C GLY A 24 -10.71 -18.19 0.58
N LYS A 25 -10.83 -19.51 0.72
CA LYS A 25 -10.30 -20.22 1.89
C LYS A 25 -8.81 -20.51 1.75
N PRO A 26 -8.04 -20.44 2.84
CA PRO A 26 -6.64 -20.79 2.81
C PRO A 26 -6.45 -22.30 2.57
N ARG A 27 -5.69 -22.65 1.53
CA ARG A 27 -5.30 -24.02 1.19
C ARG A 27 -3.92 -24.40 1.72
N GLY A 28 -3.14 -23.41 2.14
CA GLY A 28 -1.85 -23.61 2.80
C GLY A 28 -1.22 -22.27 3.14
N ALA A 29 -0.47 -22.24 4.24
CA ALA A 29 0.24 -21.05 4.68
C ALA A 29 1.62 -21.42 5.21
N HIS A 30 2.59 -20.58 4.88
CA HIS A 30 3.96 -20.74 5.32
C HIS A 30 4.52 -19.41 5.79
N LEU A 31 5.36 -19.47 6.82
CA LEU A 31 6.16 -18.35 7.28
C LEU A 31 7.56 -18.46 6.69
N VAL A 32 7.98 -17.40 6.02
CA VAL A 32 9.39 -17.21 5.67
C VAL A 32 10.06 -16.60 6.88
N MET A 33 11.10 -17.29 7.35
CA MET A 33 11.85 -16.89 8.53
C MET A 33 13.10 -16.12 8.11
N LEU A 34 13.51 -15.22 9.00
CA LEU A 34 14.70 -14.42 8.87
C LEU A 34 15.64 -14.71 10.03
N ASP A 35 16.88 -15.02 9.67
CA ASP A 35 17.95 -15.32 10.61
C ASP A 35 18.84 -14.10 10.76
N TYR A 36 18.91 -13.57 11.97
CA TYR A 36 19.88 -12.55 12.33
C TYR A 36 21.06 -13.19 13.08
N MET A 37 22.28 -12.86 12.65
CA MET A 37 23.46 -12.98 13.51
C MET A 37 23.71 -11.63 14.15
N ILE A 38 23.71 -11.63 15.48
CA ILE A 38 23.87 -10.42 16.29
C ILE A 38 25.20 -10.54 17.03
N ALA A 39 26.11 -9.60 16.81
CA ALA A 39 27.36 -9.47 17.55
C ALA A 39 27.33 -8.18 18.37
N ASP A 40 27.55 -8.29 19.67
CA ASP A 40 27.52 -7.17 20.62
C ASP A 40 26.27 -6.27 20.48
N GLY A 41 25.12 -6.89 20.25
CA GLY A 41 23.82 -6.22 20.10
C GLY A 41 23.52 -5.65 18.71
N GLN A 42 24.47 -5.70 17.77
CA GLN A 42 24.27 -5.26 16.39
C GLN A 42 24.05 -6.42 15.43
N ILE A 43 23.10 -6.27 14.51
CA ILE A 43 22.90 -7.24 13.43
C ILE A 43 24.09 -7.13 12.46
N ILE A 44 24.91 -8.17 12.42
CA ILE A 44 26.08 -8.25 11.53
C ILE A 44 25.82 -9.09 10.28
N ARG A 45 24.75 -9.89 10.29
CA ARG A 45 24.28 -10.65 9.14
C ARG A 45 22.78 -10.86 9.24
N GLU A 46 22.13 -10.77 8.10
CA GLU A 46 20.74 -11.11 7.88
C GLU A 46 20.67 -12.15 6.76
N THR A 47 19.85 -13.19 6.93
CA THR A 47 19.68 -14.24 5.92
C THR A 47 18.24 -14.67 5.90
N MET A 48 17.60 -14.52 4.73
CA MET A 48 16.24 -14.99 4.50
C MET A 48 16.26 -16.47 4.15
N ARG A 49 15.41 -17.26 4.82
CA ARG A 49 15.33 -18.71 4.62
C ARG A 49 14.08 -19.07 3.84
N LEU A 50 14.18 -18.97 2.52
CA LEU A 50 13.08 -19.30 1.60
C LEU A 50 12.89 -20.82 1.46
N ASP A 51 13.96 -21.59 1.62
CA ASP A 51 14.00 -23.05 1.55
C ASP A 51 13.43 -23.75 2.80
N GLU A 52 13.29 -23.00 3.90
CA GLU A 52 12.73 -23.49 5.18
C GLU A 52 11.43 -22.78 5.56
N ALA A 53 10.63 -22.41 4.57
CA ALA A 53 9.30 -21.86 4.84
C ALA A 53 8.52 -22.85 5.74
N GLN A 54 8.24 -22.44 6.98
CA GLN A 54 7.63 -23.31 7.99
C GLN A 54 6.11 -23.29 7.82
N PRO A 55 5.39 -24.41 8.00
CA PRO A 55 3.94 -24.41 8.07
C PRO A 55 3.48 -23.37 9.09
N ALA A 56 2.63 -22.47 8.65
CA ALA A 56 2.19 -21.37 9.48
C ALA A 56 0.99 -21.82 10.31
N ASP A 57 1.08 -21.70 11.64
CA ASP A 57 -0.09 -21.81 12.50
C ASP A 57 -0.85 -20.49 12.45
N TRP A 58 -1.96 -20.48 11.72
CA TRP A 58 -2.87 -19.34 11.53
C TRP A 58 -3.29 -18.65 12.84
N ASN A 59 -3.22 -19.35 13.98
CA ASN A 59 -3.59 -18.78 15.28
C ASN A 59 -2.39 -18.20 16.06
N SER A 60 -1.19 -18.21 15.49
CA SER A 60 0.00 -17.67 16.17
C SER A 60 -0.02 -16.14 16.24
N GLU A 61 0.44 -15.59 17.37
CA GLU A 61 0.57 -14.14 17.57
C GLU A 61 1.45 -13.48 16.51
N ALA A 62 2.47 -14.19 16.02
CA ALA A 62 3.35 -13.74 14.94
C ALA A 62 2.59 -13.47 13.63
N ILE A 63 1.71 -14.39 13.23
CA ILE A 63 0.89 -14.19 12.02
C ILE A 63 -0.14 -13.11 12.25
N ALA A 64 -0.75 -13.05 13.44
CA ALA A 64 -1.71 -12.00 13.78
C ALA A 64 -1.07 -10.60 13.67
N ALA A 65 0.18 -10.44 14.13
CA ALA A 65 0.93 -9.19 13.98
C ALA A 65 1.20 -8.87 12.50
N LEU A 66 1.73 -9.82 11.72
CA LEU A 66 2.00 -9.62 10.29
C LEU A 66 0.74 -9.27 9.48
N LEU A 67 -0.37 -9.97 9.75
CA LEU A 67 -1.66 -9.67 9.10
C LEU A 67 -2.23 -8.33 9.55
N GLY A 68 -2.03 -7.95 10.82
CA GLY A 68 -2.44 -6.65 11.35
C GLY A 68 -1.72 -5.49 10.64
N ASP A 69 -0.40 -5.58 10.51
CA ASP A 69 0.41 -4.59 9.78
C ASP A 69 -0.01 -4.49 8.31
N TYR A 70 -0.23 -5.64 7.66
CA TYR A 70 -0.72 -5.69 6.29
C TYR A 70 -2.11 -5.08 6.13
N ALA A 71 -3.04 -5.36 7.04
CA ALA A 71 -4.38 -4.77 7.04
C ALA A 71 -4.33 -3.25 7.24
N ALA A 72 -3.48 -2.76 8.13
CA ALA A 72 -3.28 -1.32 8.33
C ALA A 72 -2.73 -0.65 7.06
N GLN A 73 -1.76 -1.28 6.39
CA GLN A 73 -1.20 -0.80 5.14
C GLN A 73 -2.25 -0.77 4.02
N LEU A 74 -3.06 -1.82 3.87
CA LEU A 74 -4.16 -1.86 2.89
C LEU A 74 -5.19 -0.77 3.17
N SER A 75 -5.57 -0.55 4.43
CA SER A 75 -6.50 0.52 4.82
C SER A 75 -5.96 1.90 4.45
N ALA A 76 -4.66 2.13 4.66
CA ALA A 76 -4.00 3.38 4.28
C ALA A 76 -3.98 3.57 2.75
N GLN A 77 -3.69 2.51 1.99
CA GLN A 77 -3.71 2.53 0.53
C GLN A 77 -5.12 2.81 -0.01
N LEU A 78 -6.14 2.15 0.53
CA LEU A 78 -7.54 2.40 0.16
C LEU A 78 -7.95 3.86 0.44
N SER A 79 -7.55 4.39 1.60
CA SER A 79 -7.83 5.78 1.97
C SER A 79 -7.10 6.79 1.09
N ALA A 80 -5.90 6.45 0.60
CA ALA A 80 -5.18 7.27 -0.37
C ALA A 80 -5.84 7.21 -1.76
N ALA A 81 -6.25 6.02 -2.20
CA ALA A 81 -6.94 5.83 -3.46
C ALA A 81 -8.28 6.57 -3.50
N GLN A 82 -9.05 6.54 -2.40
CA GLN A 82 -10.31 7.27 -2.31
C GLN A 82 -10.10 8.78 -2.45
N ARG A 83 -9.10 9.35 -1.76
CA ARG A 83 -8.77 10.78 -1.91
C ARG A 83 -8.36 11.15 -3.33
N ALA A 84 -7.58 10.29 -3.99
CA ALA A 84 -7.20 10.51 -5.39
C ALA A 84 -8.41 10.49 -6.33
N LEU A 85 -9.41 9.65 -6.05
CA LEU A 85 -10.67 9.61 -6.81
C LEU A 85 -11.50 10.88 -6.58
N ASP A 86 -11.62 11.34 -5.33
CA ASP A 86 -12.35 12.57 -5.00
C ASP A 86 -11.71 13.79 -5.66
N ASP A 87 -10.38 13.89 -5.63
CA ASP A 87 -9.62 14.94 -6.33
C ASP A 87 -9.82 14.90 -7.84
N ALA A 88 -9.85 13.71 -8.44
CA ALA A 88 -10.10 13.54 -9.86
C ALA A 88 -11.53 13.97 -10.24
N ASN A 89 -12.52 13.62 -9.42
CA ASN A 89 -13.91 14.03 -9.63
C ASN A 89 -14.06 15.56 -9.55
N ALA A 90 -13.45 16.20 -8.54
CA ALA A 90 -13.48 17.66 -8.41
C ALA A 90 -12.84 18.37 -9.63
N ARG A 91 -11.76 17.80 -10.19
CA ARG A 91 -11.15 18.32 -11.43
C ARG A 91 -12.07 18.19 -12.64
N ILE A 92 -12.76 17.06 -12.78
CA ILE A 92 -13.74 16.84 -13.87
C ILE A 92 -14.89 17.86 -13.75
N GLU A 93 -15.42 18.08 -12.55
CA GLU A 93 -16.46 19.07 -12.31
C GLU A 93 -16.02 20.49 -12.67
N SER A 94 -14.82 20.88 -12.26
CA SER A 94 -14.22 22.18 -12.63
C SER A 94 -14.06 22.34 -14.13
N MET A 95 -13.47 21.35 -14.81
CA MET A 95 -13.28 21.40 -16.27
C MET A 95 -14.60 21.47 -17.03
N THR A 96 -15.63 20.78 -16.53
CA THR A 96 -16.97 20.81 -17.11
C THR A 96 -17.61 22.20 -16.94
N GLY A 97 -17.41 22.83 -15.77
CA GLY A 97 -17.82 24.21 -15.53
C GLY A 97 -17.13 25.22 -16.45
N ASP A 98 -15.81 25.13 -16.57
CA ASP A 98 -15.01 25.99 -17.46
C ASP A 98 -15.44 25.85 -18.93
N ALA A 99 -15.69 24.63 -19.39
CA ALA A 99 -16.18 24.36 -20.74
C ALA A 99 -17.58 24.94 -20.99
N ALA A 100 -18.48 24.87 -20.00
CA ALA A 100 -19.80 25.48 -20.08
C ALA A 100 -19.72 27.01 -20.16
N GLN A 101 -18.86 27.63 -19.35
CA GLN A 101 -18.63 29.08 -19.37
C GLN A 101 -18.05 29.55 -20.71
N ALA A 102 -17.01 28.87 -21.21
CA ALA A 102 -16.40 29.19 -22.49
C ALA A 102 -17.40 29.08 -23.66
N SER A 103 -18.34 28.12 -23.57
CA SER A 103 -19.42 27.98 -24.55
C SER A 103 -20.42 29.14 -24.49
N ALA A 104 -20.77 29.61 -23.29
CA ALA A 104 -21.65 30.76 -23.07
C ALA A 104 -21.01 32.08 -23.56
N ASP A 105 -19.73 32.30 -23.27
CA ASP A 105 -18.97 33.48 -23.70
C ASP A 105 -18.87 33.55 -25.24
N SER A 106 -18.66 32.40 -25.88
CA SER A 106 -18.64 32.28 -27.34
C SER A 106 -20.01 32.60 -27.97
N ALA A 107 -21.10 32.15 -27.37
CA ALA A 107 -22.45 32.46 -27.84
C ALA A 107 -22.79 33.96 -27.73
N THR A 108 -22.27 34.62 -26.69
CA THR A 108 -22.53 36.04 -26.42
C THR A 108 -21.70 36.96 -27.33
N SER A 109 -20.44 36.61 -27.62
CA SER A 109 -19.57 37.38 -28.52
C SER A 109 -19.94 37.26 -30.00
N GLY A 110 -20.71 36.23 -30.39
CA GLY A 110 -21.18 36.02 -31.76
C GLY A 110 -22.47 36.76 -32.13
N GLN A 111 -23.11 37.50 -31.21
CA GLN A 111 -24.28 38.31 -31.56
C GLN A 111 -23.85 39.56 -32.34
N PRO A 112 -24.30 39.76 -33.60
CA PRO A 112 -23.98 40.97 -34.34
C PRO A 112 -24.59 42.17 -33.62
N THR A 113 -23.75 43.16 -33.32
CA THR A 113 -24.19 44.48 -32.85
C THR A 113 -25.21 45.00 -33.86
N GLN A 114 -26.50 45.01 -33.48
CA GLN A 114 -27.51 45.70 -34.26
C GLN A 114 -27.19 47.19 -34.17
N GLU A 115 -26.45 47.71 -35.14
CA GLU A 115 -26.38 49.15 -35.37
C GLU A 115 -27.80 49.62 -35.74
N THR A 116 -28.50 50.16 -34.75
CA THR A 116 -29.75 50.88 -34.93
C THR A 116 -29.46 52.13 -35.76
N LYS A 117 -29.63 52.05 -37.08
CA LYS A 117 -29.60 53.23 -37.94
C LYS A 117 -30.87 54.05 -37.69
N ALA A 118 -30.66 55.26 -37.16
CA ALA A 118 -31.64 56.33 -37.06
C ALA A 118 -31.92 56.97 -38.43
#